data_AF-A0A3D6BRM0-F1
#
_entry.id   AF-A0A3D6BRM0-F1
#
_cell.length_a   1.000
_cell.length_b   1.000
_cell.length_c   1.000
_cell.angle_alpha   90.00
_cell.angle_beta   90.00
_cell.angle_gamma   90.00
#
_symmetry.space_group_name_H-M   'P 1'
#
loop_
_entity.id
_entity.type
_entity.pdbx_description
1 polymer ?
#
loop_
_entity_poly.entity_id
_entity_poly.type
_entity_poly.pdbx_seq_one_letter_code
_entity_poly.pdbx_strand_id
1 'polypeptide(L)'
;MNKYHKQLKKILKKGKVQKNKKGNITYLLNEKLDLKPGDLLNIFEGHGIARNKLKTELELFQSGERLTEKYRQAGITWWDYCGPILVNSYPTYFEKLPGLINKINKEKRNSKNYVMFLGSTDAESNQQPCLSLIQFQIDNGKLVI
;
A
#
# COMPACT_ATOMS: atom_id res chain seq x y z
N MET A 1 -15.63 17.80 4.57
CA MET A 1 -16.16 16.50 5.03
C MET A 1 -15.22 15.39 4.58
N ASN A 2 -14.57 14.75 5.55
CA ASN A 2 -13.55 13.70 5.35
C ASN A 2 -14.06 12.60 4.39
N LYS A 3 -13.39 12.44 3.24
CA LYS A 3 -13.79 11.53 2.15
C LYS A 3 -13.75 10.05 2.55
N TYR A 4 -12.78 9.66 3.40
CA TYR A 4 -12.70 8.31 3.95
C TYR A 4 -13.95 7.97 4.79
N HIS A 5 -14.39 8.87 5.67
CA HIS A 5 -15.62 8.66 6.43
C HIS A 5 -16.88 8.64 5.56
N LYS A 6 -16.91 9.38 4.44
CA LYS A 6 -18.02 9.27 3.47
C LYS A 6 -18.10 7.86 2.91
N GLN A 7 -16.95 7.27 2.57
CA GLN A 7 -16.87 5.92 2.04
C GLN A 7 -17.32 4.88 3.06
N LEU A 8 -16.90 5.00 4.32
CA LEU A 8 -17.36 4.12 5.40
C LEU A 8 -18.89 4.20 5.60
N LYS A 9 -19.46 5.41 5.62
CA LYS A 9 -20.93 5.58 5.70
C LYS A 9 -21.64 4.95 4.50
N LYS A 10 -21.06 5.03 3.29
CA LYS A 10 -21.61 4.38 2.09
C LYS A 10 -21.61 2.86 2.25
N ILE A 11 -20.53 2.27 2.75
CA ILE A 11 -20.41 0.82 3.03
C ILE A 11 -21.49 0.40 4.03
N LEU A 12 -21.66 1.13 5.14
CA LEU A 12 -22.67 0.79 6.15
C LEU A 12 -24.11 0.89 5.61
N LYS A 13 -24.39 1.87 4.75
CA LYS A 13 -25.75 2.10 4.23
C LYS A 13 -26.13 1.19 3.05
N LYS A 14 -25.17 0.84 2.19
CA LYS A 14 -25.42 0.17 0.90
C LYS A 14 -24.67 -1.15 0.73
N GLY A 15 -23.84 -1.53 1.70
CA GLY A 15 -23.00 -2.71 1.60
C GLY A 15 -23.78 -4.01 1.68
N LYS A 16 -23.20 -5.05 1.09
CA LYS A 16 -23.69 -6.43 1.20
C LYS A 16 -22.95 -7.15 2.32
N VAL A 17 -23.60 -8.13 2.95
CA VAL A 17 -22.95 -8.98 3.96
C VAL A 17 -22.34 -10.20 3.26
N GLN A 18 -21.08 -10.48 3.56
CA GLN A 18 -20.39 -11.69 3.13
C GLN A 18 -19.85 -12.44 4.35
N LYS A 19 -20.08 -13.76 4.39
CA LYS A 19 -19.51 -14.65 5.40
C LYS A 19 -18.18 -15.22 4.88
N ASN A 20 -17.15 -15.26 5.72
CA ASN A 20 -15.86 -15.85 5.40
C ASN A 20 -15.31 -16.65 6.60
N LYS A 21 -14.18 -17.34 6.43
CA LYS A 21 -13.55 -18.15 7.48
C LYS A 21 -13.14 -17.35 8.73
N LYS A 22 -12.94 -16.04 8.60
CA LYS A 22 -12.54 -15.10 9.67
C LYS A 22 -13.72 -14.26 10.22
N GLY A 23 -14.96 -14.56 9.80
CA GLY A 23 -16.17 -13.85 10.24
C GLY A 23 -16.96 -13.20 9.11
N ASN A 24 -17.88 -12.30 9.48
CA ASN A 24 -18.74 -11.60 8.53
C ASN A 24 -18.20 -10.18 8.28
N ILE A 25 -18.25 -9.74 7.03
CA ILE A 25 -17.91 -8.38 6.63
C ILE A 25 -19.07 -7.73 5.88
N THR A 26 -19.16 -6.39 5.95
CA THR A 26 -20.02 -5.58 5.08
C THR A 26 -19.15 -4.87 4.05
N TYR A 27 -19.47 -5.01 2.76
CA TYR A 27 -18.58 -4.55 1.69
C TYR A 27 -19.33 -3.95 0.49
N LEU A 28 -18.57 -3.18 -0.30
CA LEU A 28 -18.93 -2.68 -1.62
C LEU A 28 -17.84 -3.09 -2.61
N LEU A 29 -18.19 -3.25 -3.89
CA LEU A 29 -17.27 -3.55 -4.98
C LEU A 29 -17.15 -2.33 -5.90
N ASN A 30 -16.04 -2.25 -6.64
CA ASN A 30 -15.80 -1.21 -7.66
C ASN A 30 -15.87 0.22 -7.12
N GLU A 31 -15.38 0.43 -5.90
CA GLU A 31 -15.33 1.73 -5.26
C GLU A 31 -14.01 2.45 -5.59
N LYS A 32 -14.09 3.77 -5.80
CA LYS A 32 -12.93 4.63 -6.05
C LYS A 32 -12.87 5.73 -5.00
N LEU A 33 -11.67 6.02 -4.50
CA LEU A 33 -11.42 7.09 -3.56
C LEU A 33 -10.26 7.98 -4.04
N ASP A 34 -10.59 9.20 -4.44
CA ASP A 34 -9.62 10.22 -4.86
C ASP A 34 -9.26 11.15 -3.70
N LEU A 35 -8.02 11.09 -3.23
CA LEU A 35 -7.51 11.87 -2.10
C LEU A 35 -6.44 12.86 -2.56
N LYS A 36 -6.66 14.14 -2.28
CA LYS A 36 -5.61 15.17 -2.38
C LYS A 36 -4.76 15.16 -1.10
N PRO A 37 -3.55 15.76 -1.10
CA PRO A 37 -2.74 15.86 0.11
C PRO A 37 -3.49 16.43 1.33
N GLY A 38 -4.33 17.46 1.13
CA GLY A 38 -5.16 18.01 2.20
C GLY A 38 -6.24 17.03 2.71
N ASP A 39 -6.76 16.13 1.87
CA ASP A 39 -7.70 15.09 2.32
C ASP A 39 -7.01 14.07 3.22
N LEU A 40 -5.73 13.77 2.97
CA LEU A 40 -4.92 12.86 3.81
C LEU A 40 -4.68 13.46 5.19
N LEU A 41 -4.35 14.75 5.28
CA LEU A 41 -4.18 15.44 6.56
C LEU A 41 -5.45 15.33 7.42
N ASN A 42 -6.62 15.60 6.82
CA ASN A 42 -7.92 15.45 7.49
C ASN A 42 -8.19 14.02 8.01
N ILE A 43 -7.63 12.99 7.36
CA ILE A 43 -7.74 11.59 7.83
C ILE A 43 -6.82 11.39 9.03
N PHE A 44 -5.57 11.85 8.93
CA PHE A 44 -4.54 11.65 9.94
C PHE A 44 -4.73 12.51 11.19
N GLU A 45 -5.49 13.60 11.12
CA GLU A 45 -5.88 14.38 12.30
C GLU A 45 -6.97 13.67 13.10
N GLY A 46 -7.90 12.99 12.42
CA GLY A 46 -8.99 12.27 13.08
C GLY A 46 -8.59 10.89 13.62
N HIS A 47 -7.50 10.30 13.13
CA HIS A 47 -7.05 8.96 13.49
C HIS A 47 -5.53 8.94 13.65
N GLY A 48 -5.06 8.55 14.83
CA GLY A 48 -3.63 8.36 15.09
C GLY A 48 -3.07 7.23 14.22
N ILE A 49 -1.95 7.50 13.56
CA ILE A 49 -1.22 6.54 12.74
C ILE A 49 0.23 6.47 13.21
N ALA A 50 0.80 5.27 13.29
CA ALA A 50 2.19 5.04 13.61
C ALA A 50 3.11 5.42 12.43
N ARG A 51 3.16 6.72 12.09
CA ARG A 51 3.85 7.25 10.90
C ARG A 51 5.32 6.82 10.82
N ASN A 52 6.03 6.82 11.94
CA ASN A 52 7.44 6.40 11.98
C ASN A 52 7.59 4.91 11.64
N LYS A 53 6.71 4.04 12.16
CA LYS A 53 6.74 2.61 11.83
C LYS A 53 6.42 2.36 10.36
N LEU A 54 5.43 3.05 9.80
CA LEU A 54 5.10 2.94 8.37
C LEU A 54 6.24 3.45 7.47
N LYS A 55 6.93 4.53 7.88
CA LYS A 55 8.10 5.02 7.16
C LYS A 55 9.22 3.97 7.16
N THR A 56 9.56 3.43 8.34
CA THR A 56 10.61 2.40 8.45
C THR A 56 10.21 1.12 7.73
N GLU A 57 8.95 0.71 7.76
CA GLU A 57 8.44 -0.41 6.97
C GLU A 57 8.68 -0.21 5.48
N LEU A 58 8.37 0.99 4.95
CA LEU A 58 8.60 1.31 3.55
C LEU A 58 10.09 1.31 3.18
N GLU A 59 10.97 1.69 4.11
CA GLU A 59 12.43 1.59 3.92
C GLU A 59 12.88 0.13 3.84
N LEU A 60 12.40 -0.74 4.74
CA LEU A 60 12.66 -2.18 4.74
C LEU A 60 12.14 -2.86 3.47
N PHE A 61 10.96 -2.44 3.00
CA PHE A 61 10.40 -2.91 1.72
C PHE A 61 11.30 -2.54 0.54
N GLN A 62 11.80 -1.30 0.50
CA GLN A 62 12.68 -0.82 -0.58
C GLN A 62 14.06 -1.46 -0.54
N SER A 63 14.53 -1.93 0.62
CA SER A 63 15.77 -2.71 0.71
C SER A 63 15.58 -4.20 0.40
N GLY A 64 14.35 -4.64 0.15
CA GLY A 64 14.03 -6.05 -0.08
C GLY A 64 14.13 -6.92 1.18
N GLU A 65 14.06 -6.34 2.39
CA GLU A 65 14.19 -7.07 3.65
C GLU A 65 12.98 -7.98 3.89
N ARG A 66 13.23 -9.26 4.13
CA ARG A 66 12.20 -10.31 4.27
C ARG A 66 12.16 -10.93 5.64
N LEU A 67 13.18 -10.78 6.47
CA LEU A 67 13.24 -11.34 7.81
C LEU A 67 12.33 -10.54 8.74
N THR A 68 11.28 -11.16 9.27
CA THR A 68 10.34 -10.47 10.19
C THR A 68 11.03 -9.98 11.46
N GLU A 69 12.15 -10.59 11.84
CA GLU A 69 13.02 -10.12 12.92
C GLU A 69 13.48 -8.65 12.74
N LYS A 70 13.81 -8.24 11.52
CA LYS A 70 14.22 -6.84 11.25
C LYS A 70 13.07 -5.85 11.44
N TYR A 71 11.84 -6.28 11.16
CA TYR A 71 10.64 -5.50 11.41
C TYR A 71 10.40 -5.38 12.92
N ARG A 72 10.56 -6.47 13.68
CA ARG A 72 10.44 -6.47 15.15
C ARG A 72 11.45 -5.53 15.81
N GLN A 73 12.70 -5.50 15.33
CA GLN A 73 13.73 -4.57 15.79
C GLN A 73 13.34 -3.10 15.57
N ALA A 74 12.52 -2.81 14.55
CA ALA A 74 11.91 -1.50 14.30
C ALA A 74 10.57 -1.29 15.05
N GLY A 75 10.18 -2.22 15.93
CA GLY A 75 8.92 -2.19 16.67
C GLY A 75 7.68 -2.52 15.82
N ILE A 76 7.85 -3.12 14.65
CA ILE A 76 6.80 -3.52 13.73
C ILE A 76 6.51 -5.02 13.93
N THR A 77 5.35 -5.35 14.50
CA THR A 77 4.96 -6.73 14.85
C THR A 77 3.76 -7.25 14.05
N TRP A 78 3.15 -6.41 13.22
CA TRP A 78 1.96 -6.81 12.45
C TRP A 78 2.27 -7.83 11.33
N TRP A 79 3.54 -8.17 11.10
CA TRP A 79 3.97 -9.24 10.18
C TRP A 79 4.27 -10.58 10.87
N ASP A 80 4.19 -10.66 12.20
CA ASP A 80 4.61 -11.85 12.95
C ASP A 80 3.80 -13.10 12.58
N TYR A 81 2.55 -12.92 12.12
CA TYR A 81 1.71 -14.03 11.66
C TYR A 81 2.20 -14.68 10.35
N CYS A 82 3.09 -14.03 9.61
CA CYS A 82 3.69 -14.58 8.39
C CYS A 82 4.84 -15.56 8.68
N GLY A 83 5.27 -15.70 9.94
CA GLY A 83 6.42 -16.51 10.32
C GLY A 83 7.74 -15.74 10.23
N PRO A 84 8.90 -16.42 10.19
CA PRO A 84 10.21 -15.78 10.26
C PRO A 84 10.61 -15.01 8.98
N ILE A 85 9.98 -15.31 7.84
CA ILE A 85 10.34 -14.77 6.52
C ILE A 85 9.06 -14.39 5.75
N LEU A 86 9.06 -13.19 5.16
CA LEU A 86 8.07 -12.74 4.19
C LEU A 86 8.37 -13.38 2.82
N VAL A 87 7.55 -14.34 2.40
CA VAL A 87 7.74 -15.11 1.16
C VAL A 87 6.94 -14.46 0.04
N ASN A 88 7.63 -14.00 -1.00
CA ASN A 88 7.04 -13.34 -2.19
C ASN A 88 5.99 -12.27 -1.86
N SER A 89 6.21 -11.56 -0.76
CA SER A 89 5.35 -10.49 -0.23
C SER A 89 5.83 -9.10 -0.69
N TYR A 90 5.34 -8.02 -0.08
CA TYR A 90 5.67 -6.64 -0.44
C TYR A 90 7.17 -6.34 -0.68
N PRO A 91 8.14 -6.77 0.15
CA PRO A 91 9.56 -6.44 -0.07
C PRO A 91 10.09 -6.88 -1.44
N THR A 92 9.66 -8.05 -1.94
CA THR A 92 10.05 -8.59 -3.25
C THR A 92 9.67 -7.69 -4.42
N TYR A 93 8.61 -6.89 -4.28
CA TYR A 93 8.16 -5.98 -5.33
C TYR A 93 8.71 -4.58 -5.10
N PHE A 94 8.74 -4.13 -3.85
CA PHE A 94 9.20 -2.79 -3.48
C PHE A 94 10.71 -2.59 -3.59
N GLU A 95 11.53 -3.65 -3.61
CA GLU A 95 12.96 -3.55 -3.93
C GLU A 95 13.22 -2.93 -5.33
N LYS A 96 12.22 -2.96 -6.23
CA LYS A 96 12.28 -2.34 -7.56
C LYS A 96 11.91 -0.85 -7.56
N LEU A 97 11.25 -0.37 -6.50
CA LEU A 97 10.78 1.01 -6.40
C LEU A 97 11.91 2.05 -6.49
N PRO A 98 13.06 1.89 -5.80
CA PRO A 98 14.16 2.86 -5.91
C PRO A 98 14.66 3.01 -7.36
N GLY A 99 14.76 1.90 -8.10
CA GLY A 99 15.14 1.92 -9.51
C GLY A 99 14.13 2.66 -10.39
N LEU A 100 12.84 2.47 -10.13
CA LEU A 100 11.77 3.19 -10.82
C LEU A 100 11.81 4.70 -10.51
N ILE A 101 12.00 5.08 -9.24
CA ILE A 101 12.15 6.48 -8.83
C ILE A 101 13.35 7.12 -9.53
N ASN A 102 14.50 6.44 -9.58
CA ASN A 102 15.69 6.93 -10.27
C ASN A 102 15.43 7.16 -11.77
N LYS A 103 14.71 6.24 -12.41
CA LYS A 103 14.30 6.38 -13.82
C LYS A 103 13.41 7.61 -14.01
N ILE A 104 12.38 7.79 -13.17
CA ILE A 104 11.47 8.94 -13.22
C ILE A 104 12.25 10.26 -13.05
N ASN A 105 13.13 10.32 -12.04
CA ASN A 105 13.93 11.51 -11.74
C ASN A 105 14.96 11.84 -12.84
N LYS A 106 15.47 10.84 -13.56
CA LYS A 106 16.36 11.03 -14.70
C LYS A 106 15.62 11.50 -15.94
N GLU A 107 14.46 10.91 -16.23
CA GLU A 107 13.72 11.17 -17.46
C GLU A 107 12.87 12.45 -17.41
N LYS A 108 12.28 12.79 -16.25
CA LYS A 108 11.45 14.00 -16.01
C LYS A 108 10.41 14.29 -17.10
N ARG A 109 9.83 13.26 -17.71
CA ARG A 109 8.81 13.37 -18.77
C ARG A 109 7.62 12.47 -18.48
N ASN A 110 6.54 12.67 -19.23
CA ASN A 110 5.36 11.81 -19.14
C ASN A 110 5.68 10.43 -19.73
N SER A 111 5.23 9.37 -19.05
CA SER A 111 5.47 8.00 -19.48
C SER A 111 4.39 7.09 -18.94
N LYS A 112 3.77 6.30 -19.83
CA LYS A 112 2.83 5.24 -19.42
C LYS A 112 3.54 4.07 -18.73
N ASN A 113 4.87 3.99 -18.83
CA ASN A 113 5.69 2.89 -18.34
C ASN A 113 6.25 3.11 -16.92
N TYR A 114 5.87 4.20 -16.24
CA TYR A 114 6.20 4.37 -14.83
C TYR A 114 5.22 3.59 -13.97
N VAL A 115 5.35 2.27 -14.01
CA VAL A 115 4.42 1.34 -13.38
C VAL A 115 5.21 0.34 -12.54
N MET A 116 4.72 0.09 -11.34
CA MET A 116 5.18 -0.97 -10.44
C MET A 116 4.06 -1.98 -10.27
N PHE A 117 4.31 -3.22 -10.67
CA PHE A 117 3.40 -4.35 -10.48
C PHE A 117 3.73 -5.08 -9.18
N LEU A 118 2.70 -5.46 -8.43
CA LEU A 118 2.80 -6.22 -7.18
C LEU A 118 1.99 -7.52 -7.34
N GLY A 119 2.57 -8.65 -6.94
CA GLY A 119 1.92 -9.96 -7.03
C GLY A 119 2.03 -10.66 -8.39
N SER A 120 2.95 -10.26 -9.27
CA SER A 120 2.96 -10.66 -10.69
C SER A 120 3.70 -11.97 -11.02
N THR A 121 4.07 -12.79 -10.04
CA THR A 121 5.07 -13.86 -10.26
C THR A 121 4.52 -15.29 -10.17
N ASP A 122 3.22 -15.49 -9.93
CA ASP A 122 2.59 -16.79 -9.64
C ASP A 122 3.31 -17.61 -8.54
N ALA A 123 4.21 -16.96 -7.82
CA ALA A 123 5.09 -17.59 -6.86
C ALA A 123 4.35 -17.76 -5.53
N GLU A 124 4.62 -18.87 -4.85
CA GLU A 124 4.03 -19.16 -3.55
C GLU A 124 4.28 -18.00 -2.57
N SER A 125 3.25 -17.54 -1.88
CA SER A 125 3.35 -16.43 -0.93
C SER A 125 2.59 -16.76 0.33
N ASN A 126 3.19 -16.49 1.48
CA ASN A 126 2.52 -16.57 2.77
C ASN A 126 1.57 -15.39 3.03
N GLN A 127 1.73 -14.29 2.28
CA GLN A 127 0.80 -13.17 2.27
C GLN A 127 0.84 -12.44 0.92
N GLN A 128 -0.15 -12.68 0.07
CA GLN A 128 -0.27 -11.97 -1.19
C GLN A 128 -0.48 -10.46 -0.95
N PRO A 129 0.16 -9.60 -1.76
CA PRO A 129 -0.11 -8.16 -1.73
C PRO A 129 -1.58 -7.86 -2.03
N CYS A 130 -2.19 -6.98 -1.24
CA CYS A 130 -3.53 -6.45 -1.51
C CYS A 130 -3.50 -5.36 -2.60
N LEU A 131 -2.34 -4.75 -2.82
CA LEU A 131 -2.08 -3.82 -3.92
C LEU A 131 -1.63 -4.63 -5.14
N SER A 132 -2.19 -4.35 -6.31
CA SER A 132 -1.79 -5.01 -7.57
C SER A 132 -0.85 -4.15 -8.40
N LEU A 133 -1.02 -2.83 -8.37
CA LEU A 133 -0.30 -1.90 -9.24
C LEU A 133 -0.23 -0.50 -8.65
N ILE A 134 0.89 0.18 -8.87
CA ILE A 134 1.05 1.61 -8.65
C ILE A 134 1.59 2.21 -9.96
N GLN A 135 0.92 3.23 -10.49
CA GLN A 135 1.36 3.98 -11.65
C GLN A 135 1.70 5.41 -11.25
N PHE A 136 2.79 5.93 -11.78
CA PHE A 136 3.21 7.31 -11.60
C PHE A 136 3.06 8.07 -12.91
N GLN A 137 2.75 9.36 -12.81
CA GLN A 137 2.79 10.27 -13.95
C GLN A 137 3.49 11.56 -13.55
N ILE A 138 3.99 12.30 -14.54
CA ILE A 138 4.43 13.68 -14.35
C ILE A 138 3.36 14.55 -15.00
N ASP A 139 2.89 15.57 -14.29
CA ASP A 139 2.01 16.59 -14.83
C ASP A 139 2.54 17.96 -14.39
N ASN A 140 2.77 18.85 -15.36
CA ASN A 140 3.31 20.19 -15.11
C ASN A 140 4.54 20.21 -14.19
N GLY A 141 5.47 19.27 -14.40
CA GLY A 141 6.70 19.12 -13.62
C GLY A 141 6.51 18.52 -12.22
N LYS A 142 5.31 18.07 -11.86
CA LYS A 142 4.99 17.44 -10.56
C LYS A 142 4.71 15.96 -10.72
N LEU A 143 5.22 15.15 -9.80
CA LEU A 143 4.89 13.73 -9.71
C LEU A 143 3.46 13.58 -9.17
N VAL A 144 2.63 12.81 -9.87
CA VAL A 144 1.28 12.41 -9.46
C VAL A 144 1.14 10.90 -9.50
N ILE A 145 0.22 10.37 -8.69
CA ILE A 145 -0.12 8.94 -8.54
C ILE A 145 -1.58 8.77 -8.93
#